data_AF-A0A060CDA8-F1
#
_entry.id   AF-A0A060CDA8-F1
#
_cell.length_a   1.000
_cell.length_b   1.000
_cell.length_c   1.000
_cell.angle_alpha   90.00
_cell.angle_beta   90.00
_cell.angle_gamma   90.00
#
_symmetry.space_group_name_H-M   'P 1'
#
loop_
_entity.id
_entity.type
_entity.pdbx_description
1 polymer ?
#
loop_
_entity_poly.entity_id
_entity_poly.type
_entity_poly.pdbx_seq_one_letter_code
_entity_poly.pdbx_strand_id
1 'polypeptide(L)'
;LIWQDEFEGASVDMTKWNYRAEGTVRNYATVSRNTISLDGEGHLSIKVTKDSDGKYYVGQLGTAGLFSATYGYFECRAKMNKYIGPHVAFWLQSPTMTTVGDPANNGVEIDIFEYHRKEPDIVHHNLHWNGYGDDHQTIGAKNRLSRN
;
A
#
# COMPACT_ATOMS: atom_id res chain seq x y z
N LEU A 1 4.39 0.68 -22.13
CA LEU A 1 3.76 0.24 -20.87
C LEU A 1 3.96 -1.27 -20.76
N ILE A 2 4.68 -1.75 -19.74
CA ILE A 2 5.08 -3.17 -19.61
C ILE A 2 4.18 -3.96 -18.65
N TRP A 3 3.48 -3.25 -17.77
CA TRP A 3 2.55 -3.80 -16.80
C TRP A 3 1.55 -2.71 -16.45
N GLN A 4 0.27 -3.08 -16.31
CA GLN A 4 -0.82 -2.19 -15.92
C GLN A 4 -1.98 -3.01 -15.36
N ASP A 5 -2.82 -2.35 -14.57
CA ASP A 5 -4.13 -2.87 -14.22
C ASP A 5 -5.13 -1.71 -14.11
N GLU A 6 -6.10 -1.71 -15.03
CA GLU A 6 -7.20 -0.74 -15.05
C GLU A 6 -8.40 -1.22 -14.20
N PHE A 7 -8.26 -2.37 -13.52
CA PHE A 7 -9.26 -2.93 -12.61
C PHE A 7 -10.63 -3.14 -13.26
N GLU A 8 -10.62 -3.58 -14.51
CA GLU A 8 -11.80 -3.92 -15.28
C GLU A 8 -12.37 -5.30 -14.88
N GLY A 9 -13.70 -5.43 -14.96
CA GLY A 9 -14.40 -6.68 -14.69
C GLY A 9 -14.94 -6.82 -13.26
N ALA A 10 -15.28 -8.06 -12.88
CA ALA A 10 -16.03 -8.34 -11.65
C ALA A 10 -15.17 -8.69 -10.43
N SER A 11 -13.89 -9.02 -10.63
CA SER A 11 -12.99 -9.47 -9.57
C SER A 11 -11.54 -9.12 -9.88
N VAL A 12 -10.73 -8.96 -8.83
CA VAL A 12 -9.28 -8.73 -8.93
C VAL A 12 -8.62 -9.83 -9.78
N ASP A 13 -7.76 -9.42 -10.72
CA ASP A 13 -6.96 -10.35 -11.52
C ASP A 13 -5.86 -10.99 -10.66
N MET A 14 -6.12 -12.21 -10.19
CA MET A 14 -5.20 -12.95 -9.34
C MET A 14 -3.97 -13.49 -10.08
N THR A 15 -3.88 -13.31 -11.41
CA THR A 15 -2.62 -13.54 -12.14
C THR A 15 -1.64 -12.39 -11.97
N LYS A 16 -2.11 -11.22 -11.54
CA LYS A 16 -1.32 -10.02 -11.27
C LYS A 16 -1.14 -9.72 -9.78
N TRP A 17 -2.13 -10.08 -8.97
CA TRP A 17 -2.21 -9.69 -7.56
C TRP A 17 -2.34 -10.85 -6.59
N ASN A 18 -1.82 -10.65 -5.39
CA ASN A 18 -1.98 -11.50 -4.22
C ASN A 18 -2.61 -10.73 -3.06
N TYR A 19 -3.52 -11.38 -2.34
CA TYR A 19 -3.96 -10.88 -1.03
C TYR A 19 -2.79 -10.94 -0.06
N ARG A 20 -2.41 -9.78 0.48
CA ARG A 20 -1.22 -9.63 1.30
C ARG A 20 -1.59 -9.62 2.78
N ALA A 21 -0.78 -10.29 3.60
CA ALA A 21 -0.84 -10.23 5.06
C ALA A 21 -2.21 -10.64 5.68
N GLU A 22 -2.99 -11.47 4.99
CA GLU A 22 -4.30 -11.96 5.45
C GLU A 22 -4.24 -12.49 6.89
N GLY A 23 -5.18 -12.05 7.73
CA GLY A 23 -5.29 -12.47 9.13
C GLY A 23 -4.31 -11.79 10.09
N THR A 24 -3.29 -11.07 9.60
CA THR A 24 -2.40 -10.30 10.47
C THR A 24 -3.11 -9.08 11.07
N VAL A 25 -2.63 -8.63 12.22
CA VAL A 25 -3.15 -7.43 12.89
C VAL A 25 -2.23 -6.24 12.59
N ARG A 26 -2.82 -5.14 12.11
CA ARG A 26 -2.18 -3.85 11.90
C ARG A 26 -2.82 -2.84 12.86
N ASN A 27 -2.14 -2.56 13.96
CA ASN A 27 -2.67 -1.74 15.06
C ASN A 27 -4.06 -2.25 15.51
N TYR A 28 -5.12 -1.50 15.19
CA TYR A 28 -6.49 -1.79 15.64
C TYR A 28 -7.32 -2.62 14.65
N ALA A 29 -6.76 -3.02 13.50
CA ALA A 29 -7.51 -3.72 12.46
C ALA A 29 -6.85 -5.04 12.04
N THR A 30 -7.67 -6.03 11.68
CA THR A 30 -7.21 -7.28 11.06
C THR A 30 -7.25 -7.15 9.54
N VAL A 31 -6.19 -7.58 8.86
CA VAL A 31 -6.18 -7.62 7.40
C VAL A 31 -7.12 -8.73 6.92
N SER A 32 -8.05 -8.40 6.03
CA SER A 32 -9.00 -9.33 5.44
C SER A 32 -9.29 -8.99 3.99
N ARG A 33 -9.17 -10.00 3.12
CA ARG A 33 -9.51 -9.91 1.69
C ARG A 33 -10.95 -9.47 1.43
N ASN A 34 -11.87 -9.68 2.38
CA ASN A 34 -13.28 -9.29 2.25
C ASN A 34 -13.48 -7.77 2.22
N THR A 35 -12.43 -7.00 2.49
CA THR A 35 -12.43 -5.54 2.35
C THR A 35 -12.02 -5.06 0.96
N ILE A 36 -11.63 -5.97 0.07
CA ILE A 36 -11.13 -5.69 -1.28
C ILE A 36 -12.16 -6.17 -2.30
N SER A 37 -12.56 -5.27 -3.20
CA SER A 37 -13.47 -5.59 -4.30
C SER A 37 -13.23 -4.66 -5.48
N LEU A 38 -13.68 -5.06 -6.68
CA LEU A 38 -13.86 -4.11 -7.77
C LEU A 38 -15.25 -3.48 -7.66
N ASP A 39 -15.39 -2.22 -8.07
CA ASP A 39 -16.69 -1.53 -8.07
C ASP A 39 -17.50 -1.75 -9.35
N GLY A 40 -16.89 -2.34 -10.38
CA GLY A 40 -17.49 -2.54 -11.70
C GLY A 40 -17.41 -1.31 -12.61
N GLU A 41 -16.75 -0.24 -12.15
CA GLU A 41 -16.54 1.02 -12.89
C GLU A 41 -15.05 1.27 -13.17
N GLY A 42 -14.21 0.22 -13.15
CA GLY A 42 -12.77 0.32 -13.40
C GLY A 42 -11.97 0.78 -12.17
N HIS A 43 -12.44 0.52 -10.95
CA HIS A 43 -11.67 0.83 -9.74
C HIS A 43 -11.55 -0.33 -8.75
N LEU A 44 -10.34 -0.49 -8.23
CA LEU A 44 -10.08 -1.23 -7.01
C LEU A 44 -10.57 -0.45 -5.78
N SER A 45 -11.48 -1.06 -5.02
CA SER A 45 -11.95 -0.54 -3.75
C SER A 45 -11.33 -1.33 -2.59
N ILE A 46 -10.52 -0.65 -1.78
CA ILE A 46 -10.02 -1.17 -0.49
C ILE A 46 -10.73 -0.42 0.64
N LYS A 47 -11.56 -1.12 1.41
CA LYS A 47 -12.41 -0.53 2.45
C LYS A 47 -11.82 -0.74 3.84
N VAL A 48 -12.19 0.16 4.76
CA VAL A 48 -12.17 -0.15 6.19
C VAL A 48 -13.58 -0.57 6.58
N THR A 49 -13.74 -1.76 7.13
CA THR A 49 -15.03 -2.25 7.62
C THR A 49 -14.98 -2.49 9.12
N LYS A 50 -16.16 -2.56 9.74
CA LYS A 50 -16.34 -2.86 11.16
C LYS A 50 -17.45 -3.88 11.30
N ASP A 51 -17.22 -4.94 12.05
CA ASP A 51 -18.26 -5.95 12.32
C ASP A 51 -19.16 -5.56 13.51
N SER A 52 -20.11 -6.44 13.83
CA SER A 52 -21.06 -6.26 14.93
C SER A 52 -20.39 -6.22 16.31
N ASP A 53 -19.24 -6.90 16.46
CA ASP A 53 -18.46 -6.94 17.70
C ASP A 53 -17.53 -5.72 17.83
N GLY A 54 -17.51 -4.88 16.81
CA GLY A 54 -16.78 -3.64 16.76
C GLY A 54 -15.32 -3.78 16.33
N LYS A 55 -14.93 -4.93 15.78
CA LYS A 55 -13.60 -5.17 15.24
C LYS A 55 -13.46 -4.57 13.85
N TYR A 56 -12.33 -3.90 13.62
CA TYR A 56 -12.01 -3.29 12.33
C TYR A 56 -11.29 -4.25 11.40
N TYR A 57 -11.54 -4.12 10.10
CA TYR A 57 -10.84 -4.85 9.05
C TYR A 57 -10.33 -3.89 7.97
N VAL A 58 -9.20 -4.24 7.38
CA VAL A 58 -8.54 -3.50 6.29
C VAL A 58 -8.03 -4.46 5.21
N GLY A 59 -7.67 -3.95 4.04
CA GLY A 59 -7.15 -4.76 2.93
C GLY A 59 -5.72 -4.40 2.57
N GLN A 60 -4.95 -5.40 2.16
CA GLN A 60 -3.66 -5.22 1.51
C GLN A 60 -3.59 -6.13 0.28
N LEU A 61 -3.12 -5.56 -0.82
CA LEU A 61 -2.90 -6.26 -2.09
C LEU A 61 -1.45 -6.00 -2.53
N GLY A 62 -0.82 -6.96 -3.20
CA GLY A 62 0.53 -6.77 -3.71
C GLY A 62 0.88 -7.76 -4.81
N THR A 63 1.99 -7.51 -5.49
CA THR A 63 2.43 -8.29 -6.66
C THR A 63 3.54 -9.28 -6.34
N ALA A 64 3.92 -9.44 -5.07
CA ALA A 64 5.01 -10.30 -4.64
C ALA A 64 4.82 -11.73 -5.17
N GLY A 65 5.85 -12.27 -5.84
CA GLY A 65 5.82 -13.59 -6.48
C GLY A 65 5.17 -13.63 -7.88
N LEU A 66 4.56 -12.53 -8.35
CA LEU A 66 3.90 -12.44 -9.66
C LEU A 66 4.57 -11.41 -10.57
N PHE A 67 4.84 -10.21 -10.05
CA PHE A 67 5.51 -9.14 -10.78
C PHE A 67 6.41 -8.33 -9.85
N SER A 68 7.65 -8.16 -10.30
CA SER A 68 8.65 -7.28 -9.70
C SER A 68 9.38 -6.54 -10.81
N ALA A 69 9.67 -5.26 -10.59
CA ALA A 69 10.43 -4.44 -11.53
C ALA A 69 11.61 -3.80 -10.82
N THR A 70 12.72 -3.67 -11.54
CA THR A 70 13.88 -2.87 -11.14
C THR A 70 13.94 -1.66 -12.06
N TYR A 71 13.90 -0.47 -11.46
CA TYR A 71 13.75 0.80 -12.17
C TYR A 71 12.43 0.94 -12.94
N GLY A 72 12.23 2.11 -13.53
CA GLY A 72 11.04 2.44 -14.32
C GLY A 72 10.21 3.55 -13.68
N TYR A 73 8.98 3.68 -14.17
CA TYR A 73 8.02 4.67 -13.74
C TYR A 73 6.78 3.96 -13.19
N PHE A 74 6.37 4.34 -11.99
CA PHE A 74 5.25 3.75 -11.27
C PHE A 74 4.23 4.84 -10.96
N GLU A 75 2.98 4.62 -11.36
CA GLU A 75 1.89 5.55 -11.12
C GLU A 75 0.65 4.83 -10.60
N CYS A 76 -0.15 5.56 -9.82
CA CYS A 76 -1.45 5.13 -9.35
C CYS A 76 -2.37 6.36 -9.31
N ARG A 77 -3.57 6.25 -9.88
CA ARG A 77 -4.62 7.25 -9.71
C ARG A 77 -5.59 6.78 -8.63
N ALA A 78 -5.56 7.44 -7.48
CA ALA A 78 -6.36 7.05 -6.32
C ALA A 78 -7.22 8.19 -5.77
N LYS A 79 -8.34 7.84 -5.14
CA LYS A 79 -9.21 8.75 -4.39
C LYS A 79 -9.14 8.42 -2.90
N MET A 80 -8.74 9.40 -2.11
CA MET A 80 -8.47 9.20 -0.68
C MET A 80 -9.73 9.16 0.18
N ASN A 81 -9.61 8.51 1.35
CA ASN A 81 -10.69 8.41 2.34
C ASN A 81 -11.08 9.78 2.94
N LYS A 82 -12.35 9.86 3.35
CA LYS A 82 -12.94 11.07 3.95
C LYS A 82 -12.88 11.13 5.48
N TYR A 83 -12.62 9.99 6.12
CA TYR A 83 -12.70 9.84 7.58
C TYR A 83 -11.31 9.69 8.19
N ILE A 84 -11.15 10.14 9.44
CA ILE A 84 -9.92 9.93 10.22
C ILE A 84 -9.79 8.46 10.59
N GLY A 85 -8.56 7.94 10.64
CA GLY A 85 -8.25 6.58 11.08
C GLY A 85 -7.48 5.76 10.05
N PRO A 86 -7.96 5.62 8.80
CA PRO A 86 -7.25 4.85 7.78
C PRO A 86 -5.86 5.41 7.51
N HIS A 87 -4.90 4.50 7.40
CA HIS A 87 -3.58 4.72 6.81
C HIS A 87 -3.61 4.15 5.40
N VAL A 88 -3.66 5.02 4.39
CA VAL A 88 -3.73 4.61 2.97
C VAL A 88 -2.36 4.80 2.35
N ALA A 89 -1.85 3.79 1.64
CA ALA A 89 -0.52 3.83 1.05
C ALA A 89 -0.48 3.16 -0.33
N PHE A 90 0.41 3.66 -1.18
CA PHE A 90 0.90 2.99 -2.39
C PHE A 90 2.41 3.00 -2.36
N TRP A 91 3.02 1.83 -2.43
CA TRP A 91 4.43 1.66 -2.08
C TRP A 91 5.04 0.45 -2.79
N LEU A 92 6.37 0.44 -2.84
CA LEU A 92 7.19 -0.61 -3.42
C LEU A 92 8.10 -1.20 -2.34
N GLN A 93 8.38 -2.50 -2.44
CA GLN A 93 9.25 -3.18 -1.48
C GLN A 93 10.25 -4.08 -2.18
N SER A 94 11.54 -3.85 -1.92
CA SER A 94 12.55 -4.86 -2.27
C SER A 94 12.32 -6.14 -1.45
N PRO A 95 12.38 -7.33 -2.06
CA PRO A 95 12.22 -8.59 -1.32
C PRO A 95 13.28 -8.81 -0.24
N THR A 96 14.41 -8.09 -0.32
CA THR A 96 15.56 -8.21 0.58
C THR A 96 15.73 -7.03 1.53
N MET A 97 14.79 -6.08 1.57
CA MET A 97 14.95 -4.87 2.41
C MET A 97 15.06 -5.15 3.91
N THR A 98 14.66 -6.35 4.35
CA THR A 98 14.74 -6.80 5.74
C THR A 98 16.16 -7.20 6.15
N THR A 99 17.08 -7.33 5.19
CA THR A 99 18.48 -7.64 5.46
C THR A 99 19.21 -6.36 5.90
N VAL A 100 19.81 -6.40 7.08
CA VAL A 100 20.66 -5.32 7.60
C VAL A 100 21.93 -5.20 6.77
N GLY A 101 22.29 -3.99 6.35
CA GLY A 101 23.54 -3.73 5.63
C GLY A 101 23.42 -2.54 4.68
N ASP A 102 24.09 -2.65 3.53
CA ASP A 102 24.08 -1.61 2.51
C ASP A 102 22.77 -1.65 1.70
N PRO A 103 21.92 -0.60 1.76
CA PRO A 103 20.66 -0.54 1.00
C PRO A 103 20.88 -0.55 -0.52
N ALA A 104 22.07 -0.21 -1.03
CA ALA A 104 22.37 -0.36 -2.44
C ALA A 104 22.33 -1.83 -2.90
N ASN A 105 22.63 -2.77 -1.99
CA ASN A 105 22.63 -4.21 -2.26
C ASN A 105 21.34 -4.89 -1.76
N ASN A 106 20.83 -4.48 -0.59
CA ASN A 106 19.67 -5.11 0.04
C ASN A 106 18.34 -4.49 -0.42
N GLY A 107 18.39 -3.34 -1.08
CA GLY A 107 17.23 -2.58 -1.49
C GLY A 107 16.49 -1.93 -0.32
N VAL A 108 15.36 -1.31 -0.64
CA VAL A 108 14.59 -0.46 0.27
C VAL A 108 13.10 -0.72 0.08
N GLU A 109 12.29 -0.22 1.02
CA GLU A 109 10.89 0.14 0.79
C GLU A 109 10.81 1.60 0.36
N ILE A 110 9.94 1.86 -0.63
CA ILE A 110 9.71 3.16 -1.23
C ILE A 110 8.22 3.45 -1.15
N ASP A 111 7.84 4.36 -0.27
CA ASP A 111 6.46 4.83 -0.16
C ASP A 111 6.23 5.93 -1.20
N ILE A 112 5.62 5.55 -2.33
CA ILE A 112 5.23 6.49 -3.38
C ILE A 112 4.22 7.49 -2.81
N PHE A 113 3.30 7.04 -1.96
CA PHE A 113 2.65 7.92 -1.00
C PHE A 113 2.11 7.15 0.20
N GLU A 114 2.09 7.84 1.35
CA GLU A 114 1.26 7.54 2.52
C GLU A 114 0.34 8.73 2.78
N TYR A 115 -0.93 8.43 3.11
CA TYR A 115 -1.96 9.44 3.35
C TYR A 115 -2.67 9.20 4.68
N HIS A 116 -2.79 10.29 5.44
CA HIS A 116 -3.57 10.36 6.67
C HIS A 116 -4.54 11.54 6.59
N ARG A 117 -5.82 11.27 6.80
CA ARG A 117 -6.87 12.31 6.75
C ARG A 117 -6.69 13.47 7.75
N LYS A 118 -5.88 13.29 8.79
CA LYS A 118 -5.51 14.36 9.74
C LYS A 118 -4.80 15.53 9.05
N GLU A 119 -4.06 15.26 7.97
CA GLU A 119 -3.39 16.24 7.12
C GLU A 119 -3.92 16.11 5.68
N PRO A 120 -5.17 16.54 5.40
CA PRO A 120 -5.92 16.13 4.20
C PRO A 120 -5.33 16.61 2.86
N ASP A 121 -4.46 17.61 2.87
CA ASP A 121 -3.77 18.12 1.69
C ASP A 121 -2.31 17.67 1.64
N ILE A 122 -1.90 16.68 2.46
CA ILE A 122 -0.52 16.24 2.56
C ILE A 122 -0.44 14.74 2.28
N VAL A 123 0.54 14.37 1.47
CA VAL A 123 1.04 13.01 1.36
C VAL A 123 2.47 12.95 1.89
N HIS A 124 2.82 11.82 2.48
CA HIS A 124 4.15 11.53 2.97
C HIS A 124 4.83 10.58 1.98
N HIS A 125 6.12 10.77 1.77
CA HIS A 125 6.97 9.91 0.97
C HIS A 125 8.10 9.48 1.87
N ASN A 126 8.33 8.17 1.97
CA ASN A 126 9.34 7.64 2.85
C ASN A 126 10.19 6.59 2.13
N LEU A 127 11.42 6.47 2.60
CA LEU A 127 12.29 5.35 2.32
C LEU A 127 12.55 4.63 3.64
N HIS A 128 12.53 3.30 3.59
CA HIS A 128 12.83 2.43 4.72
C HIS A 128 13.85 1.36 4.33
N TRP A 129 14.84 1.09 5.20
CA TRP A 129 15.82 0.03 4.99
C TRP A 129 16.32 -0.58 6.30
N ASN A 130 17.02 -1.71 6.20
CA ASN A 130 17.49 -2.53 7.33
C ASN A 130 16.36 -3.15 8.18
N GLY A 131 15.27 -3.54 7.51
CA GLY A 131 14.10 -4.14 8.17
C GLY A 131 13.36 -3.17 9.09
N TYR A 132 12.54 -3.71 9.99
CA TYR A 132 11.72 -2.92 10.94
C TYR A 132 12.10 -3.18 12.40
N GLY A 133 13.31 -3.70 12.63
CA GLY A 133 13.87 -3.95 13.97
C GLY A 133 14.72 -2.78 14.47
N ASP A 134 15.65 -3.06 15.39
CA ASP A 134 16.50 -2.04 16.02
C ASP A 134 17.41 -1.29 15.03
N ASP A 135 17.79 -1.94 13.92
CA ASP A 135 18.62 -1.35 12.86
C ASP A 135 17.83 -0.54 11.83
N HIS A 136 16.50 -0.43 11.98
CA HIS A 136 15.63 0.25 11.01
C HIS A 136 16.10 1.68 10.78
N GLN A 137 16.23 2.03 9.51
CA GLN A 137 16.54 3.37 9.07
C GLN A 137 15.41 3.90 8.18
N THR A 138 15.20 5.22 8.25
CA THR A 138 14.20 5.89 7.43
C THR A 138 14.58 7.33 7.13
N ILE A 139 14.16 7.81 5.96
CA ILE A 139 14.14 9.22 5.61
C ILE A 139 12.81 9.54 4.93
N GLY A 140 12.26 10.72 5.20
CA GLY A 140 10.94 11.09 4.75
C GLY A 140 10.83 12.52 4.27
N ALA A 141 9.87 12.76 3.39
CA ALA A 141 9.46 14.06 2.91
C ALA A 141 7.93 14.17 2.90
N LYS A 142 7.41 15.39 3.04
CA LYS A 142 5.98 15.69 2.91
C LYS A 142 5.77 16.55 1.69
N ASN A 143 4.75 16.22 0.90
CA ASN A 143 4.32 17.05 -0.22
C ASN A 143 2.88 17.50 -0.01
N ARG A 144 2.63 18.79 -0.30
CA ARG A 144 1.27 19.34 -0.30
C ARG A 144 0.64 19.11 -1.66
N LEU A 145 -0.55 18.52 -1.68
CA LEU A 145 -1.34 18.34 -2.90
C LEU A 145 -1.84 19.71 -3.38
N SER A 146 -1.64 20.01 -4.67
CA SER A 146 -2.23 21.19 -5.29
C SER A 146 -3.74 21.01 -5.38
N ARG A 147 -4.50 22.00 -4.87
CA ARG A 147 -5.93 22.06 -5.12
C ARG A 147 -6.12 22.69 -6.50
N ASN A 148 -6.63 21.90 -7.45
CA ASN A 148 -7.16 22.42 -8.71
C ASN A 148 -8.53 23.08 -8.48
#